data_AF-A0A9D5BX27-F1
#
_entry.id   AF-A0A9D5BX27-F1
#
_cell.length_a   1.000
_cell.length_b   1.000
_cell.length_c   1.000
_cell.angle_alpha   90.00
_cell.angle_beta   90.00
_cell.angle_gamma   90.00
#
_symmetry.space_group_name_H-M   'P 1'
#
loop_
_entity.id
_entity.type
_entity.pdbx_description
1 polymer ?
#
loop_
_entity_poly.entity_id
_entity_poly.type
_entity_poly.pdbx_seq_one_letter_code
_entity_poly.pdbx_strand_id
1 'polypeptide(L)'
;MGLISGMVMGTLVGITLVAGWGRMMSYRSAKRTTKAVDLKLLGSLNRDDLKKLCGDNYPEWISFPLYEQVKWLNKQLAKLWPLLQKQQQLSKFSLGNVPPKIEGIRVQSLKEGQITMDIDFRWGGDPNIILGVEALVASLPIQLKDLQVFTIIRVIFQLSEEIPCISVFVVALLSEPKPRIDYTLKAVGGSLTAIPGLSDMIDDTVHSIISDQLQWPHRIVVPLGGQDVDVSELEA
;
A
#
# COMPACT_ATOMS: atom_id res chain seq x y z
N MET A 1 62.22 45.02 -30.09
CA MET A 1 62.36 43.96 -29.06
C MET A 1 61.27 43.99 -27.97
N GLY A 2 60.71 45.15 -27.59
CA GLY A 2 59.74 45.22 -26.47
C GLY A 2 58.36 44.57 -26.71
N LEU A 3 57.83 44.60 -27.94
CA LEU A 3 56.46 44.17 -28.24
C LEU A 3 56.28 42.63 -28.19
N ILE A 4 57.29 41.91 -28.68
CA ILE A 4 57.32 40.43 -28.68
C ILE A 4 57.45 39.90 -27.25
N SER A 5 58.28 40.54 -26.42
CA SER A 5 58.46 40.19 -25.00
C SER A 5 57.16 40.32 -24.19
N GLY A 6 56.38 41.39 -24.44
CA GLY A 6 55.08 41.61 -23.79
C GLY A 6 54.03 40.56 -24.15
N MET A 7 53.96 40.11 -25.40
CA MET A 7 53.03 39.05 -25.83
C MET A 7 53.38 37.69 -25.21
N VAL A 8 54.67 37.35 -25.11
CA VAL A 8 55.11 36.08 -24.50
C VAL A 8 54.81 36.08 -23.00
N MET A 9 55.01 37.20 -22.31
CA MET A 9 54.70 37.30 -20.87
C MET A 9 53.18 37.23 -20.61
N GLY A 10 52.36 37.91 -21.43
CA GLY A 10 50.90 37.89 -21.30
C GLY A 10 50.28 36.50 -21.53
N THR A 11 50.81 35.73 -22.48
CA THR A 11 50.33 34.37 -22.75
C THR A 11 50.68 33.40 -21.63
N LEU A 12 51.90 33.48 -21.06
CA LEU A 12 52.30 32.68 -19.90
C LEU A 12 51.43 32.98 -18.67
N VAL A 13 51.17 34.26 -18.38
CA VAL A 13 50.31 34.67 -17.28
C VAL A 13 48.86 34.21 -17.51
N GLY A 14 48.34 34.32 -18.73
CA GLY A 14 47.00 33.83 -19.07
C GLY A 14 46.86 32.31 -18.88
N ILE A 15 47.82 31.52 -19.36
CA ILE A 15 47.81 30.05 -19.24
C ILE A 15 47.87 29.62 -17.77
N THR A 16 48.72 30.26 -16.97
CA THR A 16 48.86 29.95 -15.53
C THR A 16 47.60 30.31 -14.74
N LEU A 17 46.96 31.44 -15.03
CA LEU A 17 45.69 31.82 -14.42
C LEU A 17 44.57 30.84 -14.76
N VAL A 18 44.43 30.44 -16.04
CA VAL A 18 43.40 29.49 -16.48
C VAL A 18 43.65 28.09 -15.90
N ALA A 19 44.90 27.62 -15.88
CA ALA A 19 45.24 26.33 -15.29
C ALA A 19 45.02 26.31 -13.76
N GLY A 20 45.36 27.42 -13.08
CA GLY A 20 45.09 27.60 -11.65
C GLY A 20 43.60 27.62 -11.33
N TRP A 21 42.81 28.36 -12.12
CA TRP A 21 41.36 28.42 -11.99
C TRP A 21 40.71 27.06 -12.27
N GLY A 22 41.14 26.35 -13.31
CA GLY A 22 40.67 25.01 -13.65
C GLY A 22 40.91 24.01 -12.51
N ARG A 23 42.13 23.96 -11.95
CA ARG A 23 42.43 23.12 -10.79
C ARG A 23 41.58 23.48 -9.57
N MET A 24 41.42 24.77 -9.28
CA MET A 24 40.61 25.22 -8.15
C MET A 24 39.13 24.86 -8.31
N MET A 25 38.59 25.00 -9.52
CA MET A 25 37.21 24.62 -9.85
C MET A 25 37.00 23.11 -9.79
N SER A 26 37.93 22.30 -10.31
CA SER A 26 37.87 20.83 -10.18
C SER A 26 37.96 20.38 -8.73
N TYR A 27 38.82 21.00 -7.90
CA TYR A 27 38.89 20.71 -6.47
C TYR A 27 37.60 21.08 -5.72
N ARG A 28 37.00 22.24 -6.04
CA ARG A 28 35.71 22.66 -5.47
C ARG A 28 34.56 21.76 -5.92
N SER A 29 34.57 21.31 -7.17
CA SER A 29 33.54 20.43 -7.73
C SER A 29 33.59 19.04 -7.10
N ALA A 30 34.78 18.44 -7.00
CA ALA A 30 34.99 17.14 -6.39
C ALA A 30 34.47 17.08 -4.94
N LYS A 31 34.65 18.17 -4.17
CA LYS A 31 34.14 18.31 -2.80
C LYS A 31 32.61 18.37 -2.72
N ARG A 32 31.92 18.84 -3.77
CA ARG A 32 30.45 18.87 -3.81
C ARG A 32 29.89 17.51 -4.21
N THR A 33 30.54 16.83 -5.15
CA THR A 33 30.13 15.50 -5.59
C THR A 33 30.28 14.47 -4.48
N THR A 34 31.37 14.50 -3.70
CA THR A 34 31.54 13.56 -2.57
C THR A 34 30.48 13.75 -1.50
N LYS A 35 30.19 15.00 -1.11
CA LYS A 35 29.12 15.30 -0.14
C LYS A 35 27.74 14.86 -0.63
N ALA A 36 27.46 15.02 -1.93
CA ALA A 36 26.19 14.58 -2.51
C ALA A 36 26.07 13.05 -2.54
N VAL A 37 27.18 12.36 -2.82
CA VAL A 37 27.25 10.90 -2.73
C VAL A 37 27.03 10.45 -1.29
N ASP A 38 27.70 11.07 -0.31
CA ASP A 38 27.52 10.75 1.11
C ASP A 38 26.08 10.99 1.58
N LEU A 39 25.45 12.11 1.18
CA LEU A 39 24.04 12.39 1.49
C LEU A 39 23.09 11.36 0.86
N LYS A 40 23.38 10.93 -0.37
CA LYS A 40 22.60 9.90 -1.05
C LYS A 40 22.77 8.54 -0.37
N LEU A 41 24.00 8.20 0.03
CA LEU A 41 24.30 6.97 0.77
C LEU A 41 23.62 6.98 2.14
N LEU A 42 23.69 8.08 2.88
CA LEU A 42 23.00 8.26 4.16
C LEU A 42 21.47 8.18 4.01
N GLY A 43 20.92 8.73 2.94
CA GLY A 43 19.49 8.64 2.62
C GLY A 43 19.03 7.24 2.21
N SER A 44 19.95 6.39 1.73
CA SER A 44 19.67 4.99 1.37
C SER A 44 19.92 4.00 2.51
N LEU A 45 20.41 4.45 3.67
CA LEU A 45 20.68 3.55 4.79
C LEU A 45 19.37 2.93 5.29
N ASN A 46 19.32 1.61 5.28
CA ASN A 46 18.14 0.86 5.69
C ASN A 46 18.21 0.53 7.20
N ARG A 47 17.12 -0.02 7.76
CA ARG A 47 17.04 -0.41 9.18
C ARG A 47 18.23 -1.27 9.63
N ASP A 48 18.60 -2.24 8.82
CA ASP A 48 19.67 -3.19 9.15
C ASP A 48 21.05 -2.53 9.09
N ASP A 49 21.22 -1.52 8.24
CA ASP A 49 22.46 -0.76 8.15
C ASP A 49 22.61 0.21 9.33
N LEU A 50 21.51 0.85 9.75
CA LEU A 50 21.51 1.66 10.97
C LEU A 50 21.77 0.81 12.21
N LYS A 51 21.23 -0.41 12.27
CA LYS A 51 21.52 -1.36 13.36
C LYS A 51 22.97 -1.84 13.35
N LYS A 52 23.58 -2.03 12.17
CA LYS A 52 25.03 -2.34 12.05
C LYS A 52 25.92 -1.15 12.41
N LEU A 53 25.52 0.07 12.08
CA LEU A 53 26.30 1.28 12.31
C LEU A 53 26.22 1.79 13.75
N CYS A 54 25.04 1.74 14.37
CA CYS A 54 24.78 2.27 15.71
C CYS A 54 24.61 1.20 16.80
N GLY A 55 24.62 -0.08 16.43
CA GLY A 55 24.32 -1.18 17.37
C GLY A 55 22.88 -1.11 17.90
N ASP A 56 22.67 -1.59 19.13
CA ASP A 56 21.37 -1.54 19.81
C ASP A 56 21.09 -0.19 20.52
N ASN A 57 21.99 0.79 20.41
CA ASN A 57 21.97 2.03 21.19
C ASN A 57 21.55 3.26 20.36
N TYR A 58 20.36 3.20 19.74
CA TYR A 58 19.79 4.34 19.03
C TYR A 58 18.92 5.21 19.97
N PRO A 59 18.84 6.53 19.73
CA PRO A 59 17.99 7.41 20.53
C PRO A 59 16.51 7.01 20.45
N GLU A 60 15.77 7.12 21.55
CA GLU A 60 14.35 6.73 21.64
C GLU A 60 13.43 7.46 20.64
N TRP A 61 13.83 8.64 20.16
CA TRP A 61 13.09 9.39 19.14
C TRP A 61 13.24 8.81 17.73
N ILE A 62 14.19 7.90 17.52
CA ILE A 62 14.29 7.07 16.31
C ILE A 62 13.50 5.79 16.58
N SER A 63 12.17 5.89 16.45
CA SER A 63 11.32 4.69 16.40
C SER A 63 11.17 4.28 14.94
N PHE A 64 11.41 3.00 14.65
CA PHE A 64 11.08 2.39 13.36
C PHE A 64 9.76 1.63 13.56
N PRO A 65 8.60 2.30 13.47
CA PRO A 65 7.34 1.60 13.61
C PRO A 65 7.23 0.59 12.47
N LEU A 66 7.02 -0.68 12.82
CA LEU A 66 6.77 -1.75 11.84
C LEU A 66 5.51 -1.49 11.00
N TYR A 67 4.61 -0.63 11.51
CA TYR A 67 3.39 -0.17 10.86
C TYR A 67 3.31 1.35 10.93
N GLU A 68 3.29 2.01 9.78
CA GLU A 68 3.10 3.45 9.70
C GLU A 68 1.61 3.79 9.85
N GLN A 69 1.28 4.69 10.79
CA GLN A 69 -0.09 5.14 10.98
C GLN A 69 -0.52 6.10 9.86
N VAL A 70 -1.47 5.64 9.05
CA VAL A 70 -1.99 6.39 7.90
C VAL A 70 -3.22 7.23 8.23
N LYS A 71 -3.07 8.16 9.19
CA LYS A 71 -4.17 9.05 9.62
C LYS A 71 -4.72 9.89 8.48
N TRP A 72 -3.86 10.33 7.56
CA TRP A 72 -4.27 11.14 6.40
C TRP A 72 -5.12 10.31 5.42
N LEU A 73 -4.76 9.04 5.19
CA LEU A 73 -5.48 8.15 4.28
C LEU A 73 -6.87 7.83 4.85
N ASN A 74 -6.96 7.57 6.16
CA ASN A 74 -8.24 7.41 6.84
C ASN A 74 -9.15 8.64 6.69
N LYS A 75 -8.59 9.87 6.70
CA LYS A 75 -9.36 11.09 6.42
C LYS A 75 -9.85 11.13 4.97
N GLN A 76 -9.08 10.65 4.00
CA GLN A 76 -9.51 10.58 2.61
C GLN A 76 -10.58 9.51 2.40
N LEU A 77 -10.42 8.33 3.01
CA LEU A 77 -11.43 7.28 3.00
C LEU A 77 -12.77 7.78 3.56
N ALA A 78 -12.75 8.52 4.67
CA ALA A 78 -13.95 9.12 5.24
C ALA A 78 -14.62 10.12 4.28
N LYS A 79 -13.85 10.87 3.48
CA LYS A 79 -14.37 11.80 2.47
C LYS A 79 -14.95 11.08 1.25
N LEU A 80 -14.35 9.96 0.85
CA LEU A 80 -14.78 9.16 -0.31
C LEU A 80 -15.95 8.23 0.03
N TRP A 81 -16.12 7.85 1.29
CA TRP A 81 -17.20 6.98 1.76
C TRP A 81 -18.60 7.38 1.28
N PRO A 82 -19.05 8.65 1.41
CA PRO A 82 -20.38 9.04 0.91
C PRO A 82 -20.56 8.86 -0.60
N LEU A 83 -19.48 8.92 -1.39
CA LEU A 83 -19.54 8.65 -2.83
C LEU A 83 -19.81 7.17 -3.10
N LEU A 84 -19.14 6.29 -2.36
CA LEU A 84 -19.37 4.85 -2.45
C LEU A 84 -20.78 4.47 -1.99
N GLN A 85 -21.26 5.08 -0.90
CA GLN A 85 -22.64 4.87 -0.42
C GLN A 85 -23.68 5.24 -1.47
N LYS A 86 -23.43 6.31 -2.25
CA LYS A 86 -24.33 6.73 -3.32
C LYS A 86 -24.38 5.71 -4.46
N GLN A 87 -23.27 5.03 -4.76
CA GLN A 87 -23.23 3.94 -5.75
C GLN A 87 -23.90 2.65 -5.23
N GLN A 88 -23.98 2.48 -3.90
CA GLN A 88 -24.57 1.32 -3.26
C GLN A 88 -26.09 1.38 -3.07
N GLN A 89 -26.79 2.40 -3.59
CA GLN A 89 -28.26 2.49 -3.49
C GLN A 89 -29.03 1.46 -4.36
N LEU A 90 -28.45 0.28 -4.59
CA LEU A 90 -29.23 -0.91 -4.90
C LEU A 90 -30.05 -1.22 -3.65
N SER A 91 -31.38 -1.10 -3.75
CA SER A 91 -32.36 -1.00 -2.67
C SER A 91 -32.39 -2.13 -1.62
N LYS A 92 -31.49 -3.11 -1.68
CA LYS A 92 -31.38 -4.25 -0.75
C LYS A 92 -29.97 -4.49 -0.18
N PHE A 93 -28.97 -3.68 -0.55
CA PHE A 93 -27.58 -3.87 -0.13
C PHE A 93 -26.98 -2.53 0.33
N SER A 94 -26.76 -2.37 1.64
CA SER A 94 -26.06 -1.20 2.19
C SER A 94 -24.92 -1.67 3.09
N LEU A 95 -23.71 -1.16 2.86
CA LEU A 95 -22.56 -1.42 3.73
C LEU A 95 -22.54 -0.54 4.99
N GLY A 96 -23.51 0.35 5.17
CA GLY A 96 -23.64 1.18 6.37
C GLY A 96 -22.95 2.54 6.28
N ASN A 97 -22.91 3.26 7.40
CA ASN A 97 -22.45 4.65 7.51
C ASN A 97 -21.02 4.80 8.04
N VAL A 98 -20.46 3.72 8.58
CA VAL A 98 -19.13 3.74 9.16
C VAL A 98 -18.08 3.45 8.08
N PRO A 99 -17.14 4.38 7.81
CA PRO A 99 -16.07 4.14 6.83
C PRO A 99 -15.05 3.12 7.36
N PRO A 100 -14.40 2.38 6.47
CA PRO A 100 -13.30 1.49 6.84
C PRO A 100 -12.11 2.25 7.39
N LYS A 101 -11.36 1.59 8.28
CA LYS A 101 -10.17 2.16 8.92
C LYS A 101 -8.96 1.29 8.60
N ILE A 102 -7.88 1.95 8.21
CA ILE A 102 -6.56 1.33 8.06
C ILE A 102 -5.79 1.61 9.34
N GLU A 103 -5.35 0.56 10.03
CA GLU A 103 -4.57 0.71 11.27
C GLU A 103 -3.11 1.06 10.97
N GLY A 104 -2.55 0.42 9.97
CA GLY A 104 -1.19 0.70 9.54
C GLY A 104 -0.86 0.08 8.20
N ILE A 105 0.23 0.60 7.62
CA ILE A 105 0.81 0.08 6.38
C ILE A 105 2.23 -0.34 6.69
N ARG A 106 2.63 -1.49 6.13
CA ARG A 106 3.98 -2.02 6.21
C ARG A 106 4.50 -2.27 4.81
N VAL A 107 5.67 -1.72 4.48
CA VAL A 107 6.37 -2.09 3.25
C VAL A 107 7.19 -3.34 3.53
N GLN A 108 6.96 -4.42 2.77
CA GLN A 108 7.65 -5.70 2.95
C GLN A 108 8.97 -5.73 2.19
N SER A 109 8.92 -5.51 0.88
CA SER A 109 10.06 -5.64 -0.01
C SER A 109 10.00 -4.54 -1.07
N LEU A 110 11.15 -3.91 -1.29
CA LEU A 110 11.41 -3.08 -2.46
C LEU A 110 12.39 -3.87 -3.32
N LYS A 111 11.89 -4.60 -4.30
CA LYS A 111 12.71 -5.17 -5.37
C LYS A 111 12.82 -4.12 -6.48
N GLU A 112 13.84 -4.21 -7.32
CA GLU A 112 13.92 -3.36 -8.51
C GLU A 112 12.66 -3.58 -9.38
N GLY A 113 11.87 -2.53 -9.58
CA GLY A 113 10.63 -2.60 -10.36
C GLY A 113 9.38 -3.08 -9.62
N GLN A 114 9.45 -3.47 -8.34
CA GLN A 114 8.29 -3.97 -7.59
C GLN A 114 8.28 -3.47 -6.13
N ILE A 115 7.12 -2.99 -5.68
CA ILE A 115 6.89 -2.58 -4.29
C ILE A 115 5.77 -3.43 -3.71
N THR A 116 6.07 -4.19 -2.66
CA THR A 116 5.06 -4.97 -1.93
C THR A 116 4.73 -4.29 -0.60
N MET A 117 3.44 -4.01 -0.39
CA MET A 117 2.92 -3.33 0.80
C MET A 117 1.80 -4.15 1.42
N ASP A 118 1.83 -4.32 2.74
CA ASP A 118 0.78 -4.93 3.52
C ASP A 118 0.01 -3.85 4.28
N ILE A 119 -1.32 -3.90 4.20
CA ILE A 119 -2.25 -2.93 4.78
C ILE A 119 -3.08 -3.67 5.84
N ASP A 120 -2.95 -3.28 7.11
CA ASP A 120 -3.81 -3.80 8.18
C ASP A 120 -5.17 -3.10 8.12
N PHE A 121 -6.17 -3.84 7.64
CA PHE A 121 -7.52 -3.37 7.37
C PHE A 121 -8.48 -3.84 8.45
N ARG A 122 -9.12 -2.88 9.12
CA ARG A 122 -10.15 -3.13 10.13
C ARG A 122 -11.38 -2.29 9.85
N TRP A 123 -12.51 -2.96 9.75
CA TRP A 123 -13.76 -2.30 9.48
C TRP A 123 -14.88 -2.94 10.30
N GLY A 124 -15.54 -2.13 11.13
CA GLY A 124 -16.77 -2.50 11.83
C GLY A 124 -17.89 -1.63 11.31
N GLY A 125 -18.64 -2.15 10.33
CA GLY A 125 -19.75 -1.45 9.71
C GLY A 125 -21.09 -1.85 10.31
N ASP A 126 -22.10 -1.01 10.06
CA ASP A 126 -23.51 -1.26 10.33
C ASP A 126 -24.26 -1.59 9.03
N PRO A 127 -23.91 -2.66 8.29
CA PRO A 127 -24.58 -2.97 7.05
C PRO A 127 -26.03 -3.37 7.31
N ASN A 128 -26.86 -3.11 6.31
CA ASN A 128 -28.22 -3.62 6.25
C ASN A 128 -28.37 -4.40 4.94
N ILE A 129 -28.13 -5.72 5.03
CA ILE A 129 -28.25 -6.63 3.90
C ILE A 129 -29.43 -7.56 4.19
N ILE A 130 -30.43 -7.54 3.32
CA ILE A 130 -31.62 -8.40 3.42
C ILE A 130 -31.48 -9.51 2.39
N LEU A 131 -31.24 -10.72 2.86
CA LEU A 131 -31.16 -11.93 2.06
C LEU A 131 -32.54 -12.60 2.06
N GLY A 132 -33.15 -12.76 0.89
CA GLY A 132 -34.35 -13.59 0.75
C GLY A 132 -33.95 -15.05 0.70
N VAL A 133 -34.32 -15.84 1.70
CA VAL A 133 -34.12 -17.29 1.68
C VAL A 133 -35.46 -17.96 1.48
N GLU A 134 -35.60 -18.69 0.37
CA GLU A 134 -36.73 -19.58 0.13
C GLU A 134 -36.47 -20.90 0.84
N ALA A 135 -37.09 -21.11 2.01
CA ALA A 135 -37.09 -22.41 2.67
C ALA A 135 -38.30 -23.24 2.22
N LEU A 136 -38.18 -24.57 2.34
CA LEU A 136 -39.21 -25.56 1.99
C LEU A 136 -40.60 -25.29 2.58
N VAL A 137 -40.68 -24.52 3.68
CA VAL A 137 -41.92 -24.27 4.44
C VAL A 137 -42.31 -22.78 4.46
N ALA A 138 -41.37 -21.85 4.23
CA ALA A 138 -41.63 -20.40 4.22
C ALA A 138 -40.47 -19.61 3.57
N SER A 139 -40.79 -18.50 2.89
CA SER A 139 -39.79 -17.49 2.51
C SER A 139 -39.49 -16.59 3.70
N LEU A 140 -38.30 -16.68 4.27
CA LEU A 140 -37.87 -15.90 5.43
C LEU A 140 -36.77 -14.92 5.02
N PRO A 141 -37.02 -13.60 5.10
CA PRO A 141 -35.96 -12.62 4.91
C PRO A 141 -35.02 -12.65 6.12
N ILE A 142 -33.73 -12.85 5.85
CA ILE A 142 -32.66 -12.77 6.86
C ILE A 142 -31.97 -11.43 6.72
N GLN A 143 -31.79 -10.76 7.84
CA GLN A 143 -31.06 -9.51 7.93
C GLN A 143 -29.66 -9.76 8.50
N LEU A 144 -28.62 -9.42 7.76
CA LEU A 144 -27.25 -9.39 8.27
C LEU A 144 -26.99 -8.00 8.85
N LYS A 145 -26.49 -7.97 10.09
CA LYS A 145 -26.10 -6.78 10.85
C LYS A 145 -24.71 -6.91 11.43
N ASP A 146 -24.16 -5.78 11.85
CA ASP A 146 -22.95 -5.70 12.67
C ASP A 146 -21.76 -6.48 12.08
N LEU A 147 -21.44 -6.20 10.82
CA LEU A 147 -20.33 -6.83 10.11
C LEU A 147 -19.00 -6.21 10.53
N GLN A 148 -18.12 -7.05 11.05
CA GLN A 148 -16.76 -6.68 11.40
C GLN A 148 -15.77 -7.51 10.59
N VAL A 149 -14.85 -6.84 9.92
CA VAL A 149 -13.81 -7.44 9.08
C VAL A 149 -12.46 -7.02 9.61
N PHE A 150 -11.62 -8.01 9.91
CA PHE A 150 -10.24 -7.84 10.32
C PHE A 150 -9.37 -8.67 9.37
N THR A 151 -8.56 -8.01 8.53
CA THR A 151 -7.71 -8.71 7.57
C THR A 151 -6.50 -7.87 7.20
N ILE A 152 -5.45 -8.54 6.70
CA ILE A 152 -4.32 -7.87 6.08
C ILE A 152 -4.43 -8.01 4.57
N ILE A 153 -4.38 -6.87 3.89
CA ILE A 153 -4.46 -6.78 2.42
C ILE A 153 -3.05 -6.52 1.92
N ARG A 154 -2.53 -7.42 1.08
CA ARG A 154 -1.27 -7.22 0.36
C ARG A 154 -1.56 -6.53 -0.97
N VAL A 155 -0.87 -5.43 -1.19
CA VAL A 155 -0.87 -4.67 -2.44
C VAL A 155 0.53 -4.72 -3.04
N ILE A 156 0.61 -5.24 -4.25
CA ILE A 156 1.85 -5.34 -5.02
C ILE A 156 1.76 -4.32 -6.16
N PHE A 157 2.69 -3.37 -6.20
CA PHE A 157 2.81 -2.42 -7.28
C PHE A 157 3.95 -2.84 -8.20
N GLN A 158 3.66 -2.94 -9.48
CA GLN A 158 4.68 -3.08 -10.51
C GLN A 158 4.98 -1.71 -11.10
N LEU A 159 6.24 -1.30 -10.97
CA LEU A 159 6.72 0.01 -11.40
C LEU A 159 7.07 -0.03 -12.88
N SER A 160 6.88 1.10 -13.55
CA SER A 160 7.28 1.32 -14.94
C SER A 160 7.99 2.66 -15.08
N GLU A 161 8.78 2.83 -16.13
CA GLU A 161 9.46 4.09 -16.45
C GLU A 161 8.51 5.13 -17.09
N GLU A 162 7.34 4.69 -17.57
CA GLU A 162 6.31 5.56 -18.13
C GLU A 162 5.37 6.12 -17.06
N ILE A 163 5.01 7.41 -17.14
CA ILE A 163 4.00 8.04 -16.27
C ILE A 163 2.67 7.27 -16.43
N PRO A 164 2.02 6.80 -15.34
CA PRO A 164 2.10 7.24 -13.93
C PRO A 164 3.13 6.53 -13.04
N CYS A 165 4.17 5.92 -13.64
CA CYS A 165 5.25 5.15 -12.99
C CYS A 165 4.78 3.83 -12.35
N ILE A 166 3.53 3.44 -12.59
CA ILE A 166 2.90 2.22 -12.11
C ILE A 166 2.21 1.58 -13.32
N SER A 167 2.60 0.37 -13.68
CA SER A 167 1.94 -0.37 -14.77
C SER A 167 0.70 -1.09 -14.27
N VAL A 168 0.84 -1.84 -13.18
CA VAL A 168 -0.20 -2.67 -12.60
C VAL A 168 -0.08 -2.61 -11.09
N PHE A 169 -1.21 -2.65 -10.40
CA PHE A 169 -1.21 -3.06 -9.01
C PHE A 169 -2.12 -4.26 -8.81
N VAL A 170 -1.69 -5.15 -7.92
CA VAL A 170 -2.34 -6.41 -7.60
C VAL A 170 -2.71 -6.39 -6.14
N VAL A 171 -3.97 -6.68 -5.83
CA VAL A 171 -4.51 -6.72 -4.47
C VAL A 171 -4.90 -8.15 -4.13
N ALA A 172 -4.42 -8.66 -2.99
CA ALA A 172 -4.77 -9.97 -2.46
C ALA A 172 -4.89 -9.92 -0.93
N LEU A 173 -5.73 -10.77 -0.33
CA LEU A 173 -5.70 -10.95 1.13
C LEU A 173 -4.61 -11.95 1.49
N LEU A 174 -3.95 -11.70 2.62
CA LEU A 174 -2.99 -12.67 3.15
C LEU A 174 -3.72 -13.87 3.75
N SER A 175 -3.23 -15.06 3.41
CA SER A 175 -3.73 -16.32 3.99
C SER A 175 -3.35 -16.46 5.47
N GLU A 176 -2.23 -15.83 5.86
CA GLU A 176 -1.77 -15.76 7.25
C GLU A 176 -1.46 -14.30 7.62
N PRO A 177 -2.04 -13.75 8.71
CA PRO A 177 -3.06 -14.34 9.57
C PRO A 177 -4.42 -14.47 8.86
N LYS A 178 -5.20 -15.48 9.24
CA LYS A 178 -6.51 -15.74 8.62
C LYS A 178 -7.44 -14.51 8.77
N PRO A 179 -8.16 -14.12 7.70
CA PRO A 179 -9.14 -13.05 7.79
C PRO A 179 -10.24 -13.44 8.78
N ARG A 180 -10.56 -12.53 9.70
CA ARG A 180 -11.63 -12.72 10.68
C ARG A 180 -12.81 -11.85 10.29
N ILE A 181 -13.95 -12.50 10.04
CA ILE A 181 -15.20 -11.83 9.69
C ILE A 181 -16.25 -12.25 10.71
N ASP A 182 -16.67 -11.30 11.54
CA ASP A 182 -17.71 -11.49 12.54
C ASP A 182 -18.98 -10.79 12.04
N TYR A 183 -20.14 -11.43 12.15
CA TYR A 183 -21.43 -10.84 11.76
C TYR A 183 -22.57 -11.36 12.61
N THR A 184 -23.68 -10.63 12.64
CA THR A 184 -24.91 -11.04 13.33
C THR A 184 -26.04 -11.23 12.33
N LEU A 185 -26.62 -12.43 12.29
CA LEU A 185 -27.84 -12.70 11.53
C LEU A 185 -29.06 -12.42 12.42
N LYS A 186 -30.13 -11.87 11.83
CA LYS A 186 -31.45 -11.75 12.44
C LYS A 186 -32.53 -12.16 11.44
N ALA A 187 -33.40 -13.08 11.81
CA ALA A 187 -34.56 -13.41 10.98
C ALA A 187 -35.64 -12.32 11.13
N VAL A 188 -36.18 -11.86 10.00
CA VAL A 188 -37.28 -10.90 9.99
C VAL A 188 -38.59 -11.69 10.10
N GLY A 189 -39.27 -11.59 11.24
CA GLY A 189 -40.58 -12.22 11.48
C GLY A 189 -40.54 -13.65 12.06
N GLY A 190 -39.39 -14.12 12.57
CA GLY A 190 -39.25 -15.42 13.24
C GLY A 190 -37.89 -15.55 13.95
N SER A 191 -37.63 -16.70 14.58
CA SER A 191 -36.30 -17.03 15.12
C SER A 191 -35.45 -17.73 14.06
N LEU A 192 -34.16 -17.41 13.97
CA LEU A 192 -33.22 -18.10 13.07
C LEU A 192 -33.13 -19.60 13.37
N THR A 193 -33.33 -19.99 14.64
CA THR A 193 -33.38 -21.40 15.07
C THR A 193 -34.59 -22.15 14.53
N ALA A 194 -35.55 -21.47 13.90
CA ALA A 194 -36.70 -22.12 13.28
C ALA A 194 -36.33 -22.86 11.99
N ILE A 195 -35.20 -22.52 11.35
CA ILE A 195 -34.66 -23.27 10.20
C ILE A 195 -33.36 -23.96 10.65
N PRO A 196 -33.40 -25.27 10.96
CA PRO A 196 -32.19 -26.00 11.33
C PRO A 196 -31.18 -26.01 10.18
N GLY A 197 -29.91 -25.70 10.48
CA GLY A 197 -28.79 -25.72 9.52
C GLY A 197 -28.56 -24.44 8.73
N LEU A 198 -29.45 -23.45 8.80
CA LEU A 198 -29.29 -22.20 8.01
C LEU A 198 -28.12 -21.33 8.46
N SER A 199 -27.86 -21.23 9.78
CA SER A 199 -26.68 -20.55 10.30
C SER A 199 -25.41 -21.16 9.74
N ASP A 200 -25.34 -22.50 9.80
CA ASP A 200 -24.16 -23.26 9.42
C ASP A 200 -23.93 -23.16 7.92
N MET A 201 -24.99 -23.19 7.10
CA MET A 201 -24.91 -22.96 5.66
C MET A 201 -24.40 -21.56 5.31
N ILE A 202 -24.82 -20.53 6.05
CA ILE A 202 -24.35 -19.16 5.82
C ILE A 202 -22.88 -19.04 6.23
N ASP A 203 -22.51 -19.59 7.39
CA ASP A 203 -21.13 -19.63 7.87
C ASP A 203 -20.21 -20.37 6.87
N ASP A 204 -20.63 -21.52 6.37
CA ASP A 204 -19.91 -22.28 5.34
C ASP A 204 -19.80 -21.50 4.03
N THR A 205 -20.87 -20.84 3.59
CA THR A 205 -20.87 -20.04 2.36
C THR A 205 -19.94 -18.84 2.50
N VAL A 206 -19.99 -18.13 3.62
CA VAL A 206 -19.12 -16.98 3.90
C VAL A 206 -17.67 -17.44 3.96
N HIS A 207 -17.38 -18.51 4.71
CA HIS A 207 -16.04 -19.06 4.81
C HIS A 207 -15.52 -19.55 3.45
N SER A 208 -16.37 -20.18 2.64
CA SER A 208 -16.04 -20.62 1.28
C SER A 208 -15.74 -19.43 0.38
N ILE A 209 -16.57 -18.38 0.35
CA ILE A 209 -16.34 -17.20 -0.49
C ILE A 209 -15.02 -16.52 -0.10
N ILE A 210 -14.74 -16.37 1.20
CA ILE A 210 -13.50 -15.73 1.65
C ILE A 210 -12.29 -16.59 1.27
N SER A 211 -12.36 -17.90 1.47
CA SER A 211 -11.24 -18.80 1.19
C SER A 211 -11.01 -19.01 -0.31
N ASP A 212 -12.08 -19.00 -1.10
CA ASP A 212 -12.03 -19.28 -2.53
C ASP A 212 -11.80 -18.02 -3.38
N GLN A 213 -12.35 -16.86 -3.00
CA GLN A 213 -12.30 -15.65 -3.84
C GLN A 213 -11.29 -14.60 -3.38
N LEU A 214 -10.93 -14.60 -2.10
CA LEU A 214 -10.16 -13.51 -1.49
C LEU A 214 -8.78 -13.94 -1.00
N GLN A 215 -8.59 -15.21 -0.67
CA GLN A 215 -7.26 -15.75 -0.35
C GLN A 215 -6.47 -16.04 -1.62
N TRP A 216 -5.14 -15.95 -1.50
CA TRP A 216 -4.23 -16.40 -2.54
C TRP A 216 -4.56 -17.83 -2.99
N PRO A 217 -4.60 -18.16 -4.30
CA PRO A 217 -4.06 -17.44 -5.47
C PRO A 217 -5.00 -16.41 -6.13
N HIS A 218 -6.23 -16.24 -5.64
CA HIS A 218 -7.16 -15.27 -6.20
C HIS A 218 -6.73 -13.84 -5.85
N ARG A 219 -6.49 -13.04 -6.88
CA ARG A 219 -5.99 -11.67 -6.77
C ARG A 219 -6.70 -10.75 -7.74
N ILE A 220 -6.99 -9.54 -7.29
CA ILE A 220 -7.57 -8.50 -8.13
C ILE A 220 -6.42 -7.79 -8.82
N VAL A 221 -6.37 -7.90 -10.15
CA VAL A 221 -5.37 -7.25 -10.99
C VAL A 221 -6.02 -6.02 -11.61
N VAL A 222 -5.47 -4.84 -11.35
CA VAL A 222 -5.93 -3.59 -11.95
C VAL A 222 -4.83 -3.03 -12.85
N PRO A 223 -4.98 -3.13 -14.18
CA PRO A 223 -4.04 -2.51 -15.11
C PRO A 223 -4.27 -1.00 -15.13
N LEU A 224 -3.19 -0.24 -14.94
CA LEU A 224 -3.17 1.22 -15.04
C LEU A 224 -2.40 1.69 -16.29
N GLY A 225 -1.41 0.92 -16.72
CA GLY A 225 -0.68 1.10 -17.97
C GLY A 225 -1.34 0.33 -19.12
N GLY A 226 -1.18 0.83 -20.35
CA GLY A 226 -1.73 0.21 -21.56
C GLY A 226 -0.96 -1.02 -22.07
N GLN A 227 -0.01 -1.55 -21.29
CA GLN A 227 0.73 -2.77 -21.64
C GLN A 227 0.21 -3.96 -20.82
N ASP A 228 -0.02 -5.07 -21.51
CA ASP A 228 -0.31 -6.37 -20.90
C ASP A 228 0.97 -6.87 -20.21
N VAL A 229 1.09 -6.61 -18.92
CA VAL A 229 2.17 -7.13 -18.09
C VAL A 229 1.80 -8.54 -17.65
N ASP A 230 2.72 -9.49 -17.83
CA ASP A 230 2.55 -10.85 -17.31
C ASP A 230 2.57 -10.82 -15.78
N VAL A 231 1.38 -10.85 -15.20
CA VAL A 231 1.17 -10.86 -13.75
C VAL A 231 1.40 -12.24 -13.15
N SER A 232 1.70 -13.27 -13.95
CA SER A 232 1.92 -14.64 -13.49
C SER A 232 3.14 -14.74 -12.56
N GLU A 233 4.17 -13.94 -12.82
CA GLU A 233 5.42 -13.88 -12.02
C GLU A 233 5.31 -13.03 -10.76
N LEU A 234 4.18 -12.33 -10.54
CA LEU A 234 3.93 -11.60 -9.30
C LEU A 234 3.52 -12.57 -8.19
N GLU A 235 4.46 -13.42 -7.81
CA GLU A 235 4.33 -14.31 -6.66
C GLU A 235 4.55 -13.52 -5.36
N ALA A 236 3.65 -13.77 -4.40
CA ALA A 236 3.59 -13.10 -3.10
C ALA A 236 4.71 -13.53 -2.15
#